data_AF-A0A4U7CXU6-F1
#
_entry.id   AF-A0A4U7CXU6-F1
#
_cell.length_a   1.000
_cell.length_b   1.000
_cell.length_c   1.000
_cell.angle_alpha   90.00
_cell.angle_beta   90.00
_cell.angle_gamma   90.00
#
_symmetry.space_group_name_H-M   'P 1'
#
loop_
_entity.id
_entity.type
_entity.pdbx_description
1 polymer ?
#
loop_
_entity_poly.entity_id
_entity_poly.type
_entity_poly.pdbx_seq_one_letter_code
_entity_poly.pdbx_strand_id
1 'polypeptide(L)'
;MNYNYRYRLRPSDALEEQLAWTVDTCRQVYNHFLHRLNRNDDTSAYSEQKLLPSLKKWWSDLKGVHSKVLQKVVQRLYDNLSTLRGRKENGYRVGTLKWK
;
A
#
# COMPACT_ATOMS: atom_id res chain seq x y z
N MET A 1 1.68 -26.36 -26.99
CA MET A 1 0.63 -25.92 -26.04
C MET A 1 1.24 -25.83 -24.65
N ASN A 2 1.36 -24.63 -24.07
CA ASN A 2 1.79 -24.47 -22.68
C ASN A 2 0.57 -24.63 -21.77
N TYR A 3 0.42 -25.79 -21.12
CA TYR A 3 -0.64 -26.01 -20.14
C TYR A 3 -0.21 -25.40 -18.80
N ASN A 4 -0.58 -24.14 -18.58
CA ASN A 4 -0.48 -23.53 -17.26
C ASN A 4 -1.63 -24.04 -16.39
N TYR A 5 -1.34 -25.02 -15.54
CA TYR A 5 -2.29 -25.53 -14.55
C TYR A 5 -2.56 -24.45 -13.51
N ARG A 6 -3.82 -24.01 -13.42
CA ARG A 6 -4.26 -23.01 -12.45
C ARG A 6 -4.79 -23.72 -11.21
N TYR A 7 -3.97 -23.81 -10.18
CA TYR A 7 -4.36 -24.41 -8.91
C TYR A 7 -5.12 -23.39 -8.06
N ARG A 8 -6.29 -23.78 -7.54
CA ARG A 8 -7.05 -22.98 -6.58
C ARG A 8 -6.47 -23.20 -5.19
N LEU A 9 -6.08 -22.12 -4.52
CA LEU A 9 -5.72 -22.16 -3.11
C LEU A 9 -6.98 -22.42 -2.28
N ARG A 10 -6.92 -23.38 -1.36
CA ARG A 10 -7.93 -23.62 -0.32
C ARG A 10 -7.25 -23.47 1.04
N PRO A 11 -7.07 -22.22 1.51
CA PRO A 11 -6.49 -21.96 2.83
C PRO A 11 -7.41 -22.50 3.94
N SER A 12 -6.84 -22.71 5.13
CA SER A 12 -7.63 -22.94 6.33
C SER A 12 -8.24 -21.63 6.83
N ASP A 13 -9.31 -21.71 7.63
CA ASP A 13 -9.99 -20.54 8.19
C ASP A 13 -9.02 -19.59 8.91
N ALA A 14 -8.09 -20.14 9.70
CA ALA A 14 -7.06 -19.34 10.39
C ALA A 14 -6.14 -18.59 9.41
N LEU A 15 -5.81 -19.20 8.26
CA LEU A 15 -5.00 -18.56 7.24
C LEU A 15 -5.80 -17.48 6.49
N GLU A 16 -7.09 -17.71 6.23
CA GLU A 16 -7.97 -16.69 5.65
C GLU A 16 -8.08 -15.45 6.54
N GLU A 17 -8.26 -15.65 7.85
CA GLU A 17 -8.33 -14.56 8.83
C GLU A 17 -7.01 -13.77 8.86
N GLN A 18 -5.86 -14.46 8.88
CA GLN A 18 -4.55 -13.82 8.86
C GLN A 18 -4.31 -13.02 7.56
N LEU A 19 -4.78 -13.53 6.41
CA LEU A 19 -4.71 -12.81 5.14
C LEU A 19 -5.60 -11.57 5.15
N ALA A 20 -6.84 -11.68 5.63
CA ALA A 20 -7.76 -10.56 5.75
C ALA A 20 -7.21 -9.47 6.67
N TRP A 21 -6.68 -9.86 7.84
CA TRP A 21 -6.01 -8.95 8.77
C TRP A 21 -4.80 -8.25 8.14
N THR A 22 -3.98 -8.98 7.37
CA THR A 22 -2.82 -8.42 6.68
C THR A 22 -3.24 -7.39 5.61
N VAL A 23 -4.28 -7.71 4.83
CA VAL A 23 -4.84 -6.81 3.81
C VAL A 23 -5.38 -5.53 4.46
N ASP A 24 -6.13 -5.67 5.56
CA ASP A 24 -6.66 -4.52 6.28
C ASP A 24 -5.55 -3.66 6.89
N THR A 25 -4.56 -4.27 7.53
CA THR A 25 -3.39 -3.55 8.06
C THR A 25 -2.67 -2.76 6.95
N CYS A 26 -2.48 -3.37 5.77
CA CYS A 26 -1.90 -2.69 4.62
C CYS A 26 -2.78 -1.53 4.11
N ARG A 27 -4.11 -1.69 4.13
CA ARG A 27 -5.07 -0.63 3.78
C ARG A 27 -4.96 0.55 4.72
N GLN A 28 -4.89 0.31 6.03
CA GLN A 28 -4.75 1.38 7.01
C GLN A 28 -3.40 2.12 6.88
N VAL A 29 -2.30 1.39 6.61
CA VAL A 29 -0.98 1.99 6.32
C VAL A 29 -1.05 2.87 5.08
N TYR A 30 -1.68 2.40 4.00
CA TYR A 30 -1.89 3.19 2.79
C TYR A 30 -2.61 4.51 3.09
N ASN A 31 -3.70 4.43 3.86
CA ASN A 31 -4.50 5.59 4.23
C ASN A 31 -3.74 6.57 5.14
N HIS A 32 -2.92 6.06 6.07
CA HIS A 32 -2.04 6.88 6.89
C HIS A 32 -1.08 7.72 6.03
N PHE A 33 -0.42 7.11 5.06
CA PHE A 33 0.49 7.83 4.16
C PHE A 33 -0.24 8.72 3.16
N LEU A 34 -1.45 8.35 2.71
CA LEU A 34 -2.30 9.23 1.91
C LEU A 34 -2.69 10.50 2.70
N HIS A 35 -3.02 10.35 3.97
CA HIS A 35 -3.32 11.48 4.85
C HIS A 35 -2.12 12.44 5.00
N ARG A 36 -0.91 11.88 5.13
CA ARG A 36 0.34 12.65 5.19
C ARG A 36 0.64 13.35 3.87
N LEU A 37 0.51 12.64 2.75
CA LEU A 37 0.68 13.19 1.40
C LEU A 37 -0.21 14.42 1.16
N ASN A 38 -1.43 14.42 1.69
CA ASN A 38 -2.37 15.54 1.54
C ASN A 38 -2.06 16.75 2.44
N ARG A 39 -1.06 16.68 3.33
CA ARG A 39 -0.74 17.72 4.32
C ARG A 39 0.69 18.25 4.23
N ASN A 40 1.58 17.46 3.63
CA ASN A 40 2.99 17.77 3.55
C ASN A 40 3.38 17.95 2.09
N ASP A 41 4.07 19.05 1.79
CA ASP A 41 4.70 19.27 0.50
C ASP A 41 6.02 18.48 0.38
N ASP A 42 6.50 18.29 -0.85
CA ASP A 42 7.79 17.64 -1.18
C ASP A 42 8.02 16.25 -0.58
N THR A 43 6.95 15.49 -0.35
CA THR A 43 7.08 14.10 0.08
C THR A 43 7.41 13.16 -1.09
N SER A 44 8.20 12.13 -0.79
CA SER A 44 8.56 11.07 -1.74
C SER A 44 8.33 9.69 -1.12
N ALA A 45 8.22 8.66 -1.97
CA ALA A 45 8.10 7.28 -1.51
C ALA A 45 9.25 6.90 -0.55
N TYR A 46 10.47 7.33 -0.87
CA TYR A 46 11.65 7.03 -0.09
C TYR A 46 11.64 7.74 1.28
N SER A 47 11.28 9.03 1.32
CA SER A 47 11.21 9.77 2.58
C SER A 47 10.14 9.21 3.52
N GLU A 48 8.97 8.83 3.00
CA GLU A 48 7.91 8.23 3.80
C GLU A 48 8.26 6.81 4.25
N GLN A 49 8.93 6.00 3.42
CA GLN A 49 9.41 4.67 3.82
C GLN A 49 10.39 4.72 4.99
N LYS A 50 11.20 5.78 5.12
CA LYS A 50 12.10 5.97 6.27
C LYS A 50 11.36 6.18 7.59
N LEU A 51 10.07 6.51 7.56
CA LEU A 51 9.25 6.66 8.75
C LEU A 51 8.63 5.32 9.22
N LEU A 52 8.71 4.26 8.41
CA LEU A 52 8.17 2.96 8.80
C LEU A 52 8.78 2.40 10.10
N PRO A 53 10.09 2.52 10.38
CA PRO A 53 10.66 2.08 11.65
C PRO A 53 10.10 2.83 12.85
N SER A 54 9.88 4.15 12.76
CA SER A 54 9.25 4.91 13.86
C SER A 54 7.77 4.59 13.97
N LEU A 55 7.07 4.42 12.84
CA LEU A 55 5.68 4.00 12.81
C LEU A 55 5.47 2.64 13.50
N LYS A 56 6.38 1.68 13.30
CA LYS A 56 6.36 0.37 13.99
C LYS A 56 6.60 0.45 15.50
N LYS A 57 7.19 1.54 16.01
CA LYS A 57 7.35 1.73 17.46
C LYS A 57 6.03 2.12 18.11
N TRP A 58 5.26 2.99 17.45
CA TRP A 58 3.98 3.47 17.95
C TRP A 58 2.81 2.54 17.62
N TRP A 59 2.83 1.91 16.44
CA TRP A 59 1.80 0.98 15.98
C TRP A 59 2.33 -0.45 15.99
N SER A 60 2.05 -1.17 17.08
CA SER A 60 2.55 -2.52 17.35
C SER A 60 2.12 -3.56 16.30
N ASP A 61 0.91 -3.43 15.75
CA ASP A 61 0.34 -4.39 14.80
C ASP A 61 1.19 -4.51 13.54
N LEU A 62 1.87 -3.44 13.13
CA LEU A 62 2.78 -3.43 11.98
C LEU A 62 4.00 -4.34 12.16
N LYS A 63 4.29 -4.79 13.38
CA LYS A 63 5.35 -5.78 13.65
C LYS A 63 4.98 -7.16 13.10
N GLY A 64 3.69 -7.49 13.01
CA GLY A 64 3.19 -8.72 12.39
C GLY A 64 3.30 -8.71 10.85
N VAL A 65 3.53 -7.55 10.24
CA VAL A 65 3.69 -7.41 8.78
C VAL A 65 5.17 -7.24 8.42
N HIS A 66 5.61 -8.05 7.46
CA HIS A 66 6.98 -8.01 6.96
C HIS A 66 7.33 -6.61 6.42
N SER A 67 8.51 -6.09 6.77
CA SER A 67 8.90 -4.71 6.48
C SER A 67 8.87 -4.38 4.98
N LYS A 68 9.17 -5.35 4.12
CA LYS A 68 9.12 -5.15 2.66
C LYS A 68 7.69 -4.95 2.14
N VAL A 69 6.70 -5.57 2.77
CA VAL A 69 5.28 -5.40 2.40
C VAL A 69 4.86 -3.96 2.69
N LEU A 70 5.18 -3.44 3.88
CA LEU A 70 4.88 -2.05 4.24
C LEU A 70 5.59 -1.05 3.32
N GLN A 71 6.86 -1.29 2.98
CA GLN A 71 7.57 -0.46 2.00
C GLN A 71 6.86 -0.45 0.64
N LYS A 72 6.38 -1.61 0.18
CA LYS A 72 5.63 -1.72 -1.09
C LYS A 72 4.26 -1.05 -1.03
N VAL A 73 3.59 -1.04 0.13
CA VAL A 73 2.34 -0.29 0.32
C VAL A 73 2.59 1.21 0.14
N VAL A 74 3.64 1.76 0.76
CA VAL A 74 4.03 3.17 0.57
C VAL A 74 4.40 3.43 -0.88
N GLN A 75 5.21 2.58 -1.49
CA GLN A 75 5.59 2.73 -2.89
C GLN A 75 4.36 2.79 -3.82
N ARG A 76 3.40 1.89 -3.63
CA ARG A 76 2.17 1.82 -4.42
C ARG A 76 1.35 3.11 -4.35
N LEU A 77 1.34 3.81 -3.21
CA LEU A 77 0.70 5.13 -3.10
C LEU A 77 1.32 6.14 -4.07
N TYR A 78 2.65 6.23 -4.09
CA TYR A 78 3.36 7.16 -4.95
C TYR A 78 3.34 6.75 -6.42
N ASP A 79 3.36 5.46 -6.73
CA ASP A 79 3.19 4.96 -8.10
C ASP A 79 1.80 5.34 -8.65
N ASN A 80 0.75 5.21 -7.83
CA ASN A 80 -0.60 5.64 -8.20
C ASN A 80 -0.67 7.16 -8.43
N LEU A 81 0.00 7.96 -7.58
CA LEU A 81 0.09 9.40 -7.74
C LEU A 81 0.79 9.78 -9.04
N SER A 82 1.94 9.17 -9.32
CA SER A 82 2.71 9.38 -10.56
C SER A 82 1.87 9.02 -11.80
N THR A 83 1.16 7.88 -11.74
CA THR A 83 0.25 7.46 -12.81
C THR A 83 -0.86 8.49 -13.07
N LEU A 84 -1.45 9.06 -12.01
CA LEU A 84 -2.47 10.11 -12.14
C LEU A 84 -1.89 11.39 -12.74
N ARG A 85 -0.68 11.79 -12.35
CA ARG A 85 0.02 12.96 -12.91
C ARG A 85 0.27 12.77 -14.41
N GLY A 86 0.86 11.63 -14.82
CA GLY A 86 1.10 11.35 -16.23
C GLY A 86 -0.19 11.30 -17.08
N ARG A 87 -1.30 10.80 -16.52
CA ARG A 87 -2.61 10.85 -17.20
C ARG A 87 -3.13 12.28 -17.37
N LYS A 88 -2.94 13.14 -16.36
CA LYS A 88 -3.32 14.55 -16.43
C LYS A 88 -2.51 15.29 -17.50
N GLU A 89 -1.21 15.04 -17.56
CA GLU A 89 -0.30 15.61 -18.57
C GLU A 89 -0.68 15.17 -19.99
N ASN A 90 -1.15 13.94 -20.16
CA ASN A 90 -1.68 13.42 -21.42
C ASN A 90 -3.11 13.92 -21.77
N GLY A 91 -3.64 14.93 -21.07
CA GLY A 91 -4.92 15.56 -21.37
C GLY A 91 -6.16 14.82 -20.86
N TYR A 92 -6.02 13.74 -20.09
CA TYR A 92 -7.16 13.03 -19.51
C TYR A 92 -7.71 13.74 -18.27
N ARG A 93 -9.04 13.72 -18.09
CA ARG A 93 -9.68 14.12 -16.83
C ARG A 93 -9.40 13.06 -15.76
N VAL A 94 -8.59 13.41 -14.77
CA VAL A 94 -8.24 12.53 -13.65
C VAL A 94 -8.97 12.92 -12.38
N GLY A 95 -9.30 11.92 -11.55
CA GLY A 95 -9.78 12.13 -10.18
C GLY A 95 -8.63 12.23 -9.17
N THR A 96 -8.99 12.26 -7.90
CA THR A 96 -8.04 12.24 -6.77
C THR A 96 -7.92 10.84 -6.17
N LEU A 97 -6.82 10.61 -5.43
CA LEU A 97 -6.67 9.42 -4.61
C LEU A 97 -7.73 9.42 -3.49
N LYS A 98 -8.38 8.28 -3.30
CA LYS A 98 -9.44 8.10 -2.30
C LYS A 98 -8.95 7.27 -1.12
N TRP A 99 -9.55 7.53 0.03
CA TRP A 99 -9.45 6.67 1.20
C TRP A 99 -9.98 5.27 0.86
N LYS A 100 -9.28 4.24 1.32
CA LYS A 100 -9.62 2.84 1.09
C LYS A 100 -10.30 2.21 2.29
#